data_AF-A0A382AYW8-F1
#
_entry.id   AF-A0A382AYW8-F1
#
_cell.length_a   1.000
_cell.length_b   1.000
_cell.length_c   1.000
_cell.angle_alpha   90.00
_cell.angle_beta   90.00
_cell.angle_gamma   90.00
#
_symmetry.space_group_name_H-M   'P 1'
#
loop_
_entity.id
_entity.type
_entity.pdbx_description
1 polymer ?
#
loop_
_entity_poly.entity_id
_entity_poly.type
_entity_poly.pdbx_seq_one_letter_code
_entity_poly.pdbx_strand_id
1 'polypeptide(L)'
;HGDQILTELLGIAPDRTVAVLGSTAVPATLDLLGQLGAIGHVVSAERLDPRPVTASYGSTHPARLLDSSGVAHPALVTDPDLARHLVDPRGSVSAAQQLVADLALLAWSDPTVTRTAIVTMPEDLVVDALTLDLVLGAVEEAPFLHLRSLPELFEASLTTDAAAAVTYELWPESVIPVSRRATDRSLAETAVAAYTAILGGPHPDAAALNDLLEVTAAAELDGDAMDAYLSTVYDTVSGVLDEFTTPASQSVRLTARRADLPFTIHNGLDTEARVVLVLQSDGRLDFPEGDVIEAVLVPGRNRIAVPVRARTSGDARLQVTVRSPDDARLLQLQSVQLMVRTTSLPGVGVALFVGALAVLAIWWIRLARVRSTRT
;
A
#
# COMPACT_ATOMS: atom_id res chain seq x y z
N HIS A 1 19.33 -2.74 26.29
CA HIS A 1 17.98 -2.99 26.84
C HIS A 1 17.59 -4.46 26.71
N GLY A 2 17.59 -5.05 25.50
CA GLY A 2 17.29 -6.49 25.31
C GLY A 2 18.16 -7.45 26.14
N ASP A 3 19.48 -7.24 26.20
CA ASP A 3 20.37 -8.13 26.99
C ASP A 3 20.14 -8.04 28.49
N GLN A 4 19.76 -6.87 29.00
CA GLN A 4 19.41 -6.71 30.41
C GLN A 4 18.15 -7.49 30.72
N ILE A 5 17.12 -7.39 29.86
CA ILE A 5 15.87 -8.16 30.02
C ILE A 5 16.16 -9.66 29.95
N LEU A 6 16.95 -10.13 28.98
CA LEU A 6 17.32 -11.54 28.86
C LEU A 6 18.13 -12.03 30.07
N THR A 7 19.06 -11.23 30.57
CA THR A 7 19.85 -11.58 31.77
C THR A 7 18.96 -11.62 33.01
N GLU A 8 18.00 -10.70 33.14
CA GLU A 8 17.02 -10.70 34.23
C GLU A 8 16.08 -11.91 34.18
N LEU A 9 15.66 -12.35 32.99
CA LEU A 9 14.76 -13.50 32.80
C LEU A 9 15.47 -14.86 32.91
N LEU A 10 16.65 -15.00 32.30
CA LEU A 10 17.36 -16.27 32.17
C LEU A 10 18.44 -16.48 33.25
N GLY A 11 18.82 -15.42 33.96
CA GLY A 11 19.88 -15.45 34.97
C GLY A 11 21.29 -15.67 34.40
N ILE A 12 21.44 -15.62 33.07
CA ILE A 12 22.68 -15.88 32.33
C ILE A 12 22.87 -14.76 31.31
N ALA A 13 24.11 -14.28 31.16
CA ALA A 13 24.43 -13.29 30.13
C ALA A 13 24.29 -13.93 28.74
N PRO A 14 23.58 -13.28 27.79
CA PRO A 14 23.39 -13.84 26.45
C PRO A 14 24.72 -13.89 25.70
N ASP A 15 25.00 -15.03 25.10
CA ASP A 15 26.12 -15.21 24.18
C ASP A 15 25.74 -14.66 22.79
N ARG A 16 26.47 -13.65 22.32
CA ARG A 16 26.27 -12.98 21.03
C ARG A 16 27.30 -13.40 19.97
N THR A 17 28.14 -14.38 20.26
CA THR A 17 29.17 -14.85 19.34
C THR A 17 28.60 -15.44 18.05
N VAL A 18 27.40 -16.03 18.11
CA VAL A 18 26.71 -16.62 16.96
C VAL A 18 25.41 -15.87 16.68
N ALA A 19 25.22 -15.45 15.42
CA ALA A 19 24.00 -14.78 14.97
C ALA A 19 23.29 -15.59 13.88
N VAL A 20 21.98 -15.77 14.01
CA VAL A 20 21.13 -16.32 12.95
C VAL A 20 20.73 -15.18 12.02
N LEU A 21 21.06 -15.32 10.73
CA LEU A 21 20.75 -14.31 9.73
C LEU A 21 19.29 -14.42 9.29
N GLY A 22 18.60 -13.28 9.31
CA GLY A 22 17.26 -13.17 8.73
C GLY A 22 17.26 -13.28 7.20
N SER A 23 16.08 -13.47 6.63
CA SER A 23 15.85 -13.60 5.17
C SER A 23 16.34 -12.42 4.34
N THR A 24 16.47 -11.25 4.95
CA THR A 24 16.86 -9.98 4.32
C THR A 24 18.33 -9.60 4.57
N ALA A 25 19.14 -10.51 5.13
CA ALA A 25 20.53 -10.21 5.48
C ALA A 25 21.39 -9.92 4.24
N VAL A 26 22.16 -8.83 4.31
CA VAL A 26 23.07 -8.36 3.26
C VAL A 26 24.52 -8.38 3.77
N PRO A 27 25.54 -8.22 2.91
CA PRO A 27 26.93 -8.13 3.37
C PRO A 27 27.16 -7.04 4.43
N ALA A 28 26.45 -5.91 4.35
CA ALA A 28 26.49 -4.86 5.37
C ALA A 28 25.88 -5.28 6.73
N THR A 29 24.99 -6.29 6.74
CA THR A 29 24.48 -6.89 7.97
C THR A 29 25.60 -7.63 8.70
N LEU A 30 26.49 -8.31 7.97
CA LEU A 30 27.64 -8.99 8.57
C LEU A 30 28.59 -7.98 9.23
N ASP A 31 28.86 -6.85 8.57
CA ASP A 31 29.68 -5.77 9.14
C ASP A 31 29.13 -5.26 10.47
N LEU A 32 27.82 -5.01 10.51
CA LEU A 32 27.13 -4.55 11.71
C LEU A 32 27.17 -5.60 12.83
N LEU A 33 26.89 -6.87 12.50
CA LEU A 33 26.94 -7.96 13.48
C LEU A 33 28.36 -8.17 14.03
N GLY A 34 29.39 -8.02 13.20
CA GLY A 34 30.79 -8.04 13.62
C GLY A 34 31.11 -6.92 14.62
N GLN A 35 30.61 -5.70 14.39
CA GLN A 35 30.75 -4.59 15.35
C GLN A 35 30.03 -4.86 16.69
N LEU A 36 28.96 -5.65 16.66
CA LEU A 36 28.19 -6.08 17.84
C LEU A 36 28.78 -7.32 18.53
N GLY A 37 29.90 -7.87 18.02
CA GLY A 37 30.63 -8.99 18.63
C GLY A 37 30.26 -10.37 18.11
N ALA A 38 29.43 -10.47 17.05
CA ALA A 38 29.17 -11.74 16.39
C ALA A 38 30.37 -12.15 15.54
N ILE A 39 30.81 -13.40 15.70
CA ILE A 39 31.94 -13.99 15.00
C ILE A 39 31.54 -15.17 14.12
N GLY A 40 30.37 -15.77 14.37
CA GLY A 40 29.81 -16.87 13.58
C GLY A 40 28.38 -16.58 13.10
N HIS A 41 28.03 -17.09 11.93
CA HIS A 41 26.75 -16.80 11.27
C HIS A 41 25.99 -18.05 10.84
N VAL A 42 24.73 -18.17 11.21
CA VAL A 42 23.84 -19.25 10.73
C VAL A 42 22.96 -18.69 9.61
N VAL A 43 22.94 -19.33 8.45
CA VAL A 43 22.25 -18.82 7.25
C VAL A 43 21.55 -19.95 6.51
N SER A 44 20.37 -19.68 5.95
CA SER A 44 19.64 -20.67 5.14
C SER A 44 20.30 -20.87 3.77
N ALA A 45 20.39 -22.13 3.32
CA ALA A 45 20.87 -22.49 2.00
C ALA A 45 20.14 -21.77 0.85
N GLU A 46 18.85 -21.45 1.02
CA GLU A 46 18.05 -20.73 0.03
C GLU A 46 18.52 -19.28 -0.19
N ARG A 47 19.32 -18.74 0.73
CA ARG A 47 19.82 -17.36 0.79
C ARG A 47 21.30 -17.24 0.42
N LEU A 48 21.85 -18.24 -0.26
CA LEU A 48 23.24 -18.26 -0.69
C LEU A 48 23.35 -18.35 -2.22
N ASP A 49 24.38 -17.73 -2.76
CA ASP A 49 24.78 -17.83 -4.17
C ASP A 49 26.24 -18.31 -4.29
N PRO A 50 26.52 -19.41 -5.03
CA PRO A 50 25.54 -20.33 -5.62
C PRO A 50 24.74 -21.06 -4.55
N ARG A 51 23.46 -21.34 -4.83
CA ARG A 51 22.63 -22.13 -3.92
C ARG A 51 23.25 -23.52 -3.70
N PRO A 52 23.56 -23.92 -2.45
CA PRO A 52 24.02 -25.27 -2.15
C PRO A 52 22.92 -26.25 -2.53
N VAL A 53 23.31 -27.38 -3.15
CA VAL A 53 22.37 -28.47 -3.38
C VAL A 53 22.10 -29.15 -2.03
N THR A 54 20.83 -29.37 -1.70
CA THR A 54 20.38 -30.12 -0.52
C THR A 54 21.13 -31.46 -0.43
N ALA A 55 21.60 -31.83 0.77
CA ALA A 55 22.38 -33.04 1.01
C ALA A 55 23.73 -33.18 0.26
N SER A 56 24.21 -32.10 -0.37
CA SER A 56 25.55 -32.06 -0.98
C SER A 56 26.62 -31.47 -0.04
N TYR A 57 27.88 -31.61 -0.45
CA TYR A 57 29.07 -31.06 0.20
C TYR A 57 28.94 -29.57 0.57
N GLY A 58 28.08 -28.78 -0.09
CA GLY A 58 27.92 -27.36 0.21
C GLY A 58 27.02 -27.01 1.41
N SER A 59 26.15 -27.92 1.85
CA SER A 59 25.18 -27.67 2.94
C SER A 59 25.63 -28.24 4.29
N THR A 60 26.50 -29.24 4.28
CA THR A 60 26.92 -29.99 5.49
C THR A 60 28.34 -29.69 5.95
N HIS A 61 29.04 -28.80 5.25
CA HIS A 61 30.42 -28.40 5.52
C HIS A 61 30.50 -26.96 6.04
N PRO A 62 31.63 -26.59 6.67
CA PRO A 62 31.89 -25.19 7.02
C PRO A 62 31.74 -24.28 5.80
N ALA A 63 31.00 -23.19 5.95
CA ALA A 63 30.81 -22.19 4.92
C ALA A 63 31.50 -20.88 5.30
N ARG A 64 31.69 -20.02 4.31
CA ARG A 64 32.15 -18.64 4.51
C ARG A 64 31.25 -17.66 3.78
N LEU A 65 30.93 -16.55 4.42
CA LEU A 65 30.14 -15.47 3.84
C LEU A 65 31.00 -14.23 3.61
N LEU A 66 30.85 -13.61 2.45
CA LEU A 66 31.56 -12.38 2.13
C LEU A 66 30.82 -11.16 2.69
N ASP A 67 31.54 -10.30 3.40
CA ASP A 67 31.06 -8.98 3.82
C ASP A 67 31.22 -7.92 2.71
N SER A 68 30.86 -6.66 3.01
CA SER A 68 30.92 -5.58 2.02
C SER A 68 32.34 -5.24 1.54
N SER A 69 33.35 -5.61 2.31
CA SER A 69 34.76 -5.43 2.01
C SER A 69 35.40 -6.65 1.30
N GLY A 70 34.63 -7.73 1.14
CA GLY A 70 35.09 -9.00 0.57
C GLY A 70 35.85 -9.88 1.58
N VAL A 71 35.76 -9.59 2.87
CA VAL A 71 36.33 -10.45 3.92
C VAL A 71 35.36 -11.59 4.21
N ALA A 72 35.91 -12.79 4.37
CA ALA A 72 35.17 -14.02 4.53
C ALA A 72 34.97 -14.35 6.02
N HIS A 73 33.71 -14.42 6.45
CA HIS A 73 33.30 -14.73 7.83
C HIS A 73 32.80 -16.17 7.94
N PRO A 74 33.08 -16.89 9.03
CA PRO A 74 32.66 -18.28 9.19
C PRO A 74 31.14 -18.38 9.31
N ALA A 75 30.57 -19.35 8.63
CA ALA A 75 29.14 -19.60 8.63
C ALA A 75 28.81 -21.09 8.67
N LEU A 76 27.63 -21.37 9.23
CA LEU A 76 27.01 -22.67 9.14
C LEU A 76 25.71 -22.54 8.35
N VAL A 77 25.49 -23.48 7.44
CA VAL A 77 24.34 -23.46 6.53
C VAL A 77 23.23 -24.31 7.12
N THR A 78 22.01 -23.77 7.16
CA THR A 78 20.81 -24.53 7.52
C THR A 78 20.16 -25.07 6.25
N ASP A 79 19.64 -26.29 6.38
CA ASP A 79 18.92 -26.95 5.31
C ASP A 79 17.40 -26.80 5.56
N PRO A 80 16.70 -25.97 4.77
CA PRO A 80 15.26 -25.79 4.94
C PRO A 80 14.45 -27.04 4.58
N ASP A 81 14.99 -27.97 3.77
CA ASP A 81 14.30 -29.24 3.48
C ASP A 81 14.18 -30.10 4.74
N LEU A 82 15.20 -30.09 5.61
CA LEU A 82 15.13 -30.79 6.91
C LEU A 82 14.02 -30.22 7.81
N ALA A 83 13.86 -28.89 7.82
CA ALA A 83 12.82 -28.25 8.62
C ALA A 83 11.40 -28.58 8.11
N ARG A 84 11.22 -28.85 6.82
CA ARG A 84 9.92 -29.25 6.24
C ARG A 84 9.40 -30.56 6.82
N HIS A 85 10.28 -31.48 7.24
CA HIS A 85 9.87 -32.74 7.85
C HIS A 85 9.26 -32.60 9.25
N LEU A 86 9.38 -31.44 9.88
CA LEU A 86 8.77 -31.17 11.18
C LEU A 86 7.25 -31.05 11.11
N VAL A 87 6.69 -30.92 9.90
CA VAL A 87 5.24 -30.92 9.67
C VAL A 87 4.93 -31.88 8.52
N ASP A 88 4.35 -33.03 8.87
CA ASP A 88 3.94 -34.05 7.91
C ASP A 88 2.41 -34.20 7.91
N PRO A 89 1.74 -34.12 6.73
CA PRO A 89 0.30 -34.40 6.61
C PRO A 89 -0.15 -35.77 7.16
N ARG A 90 0.78 -36.73 7.29
CA ARG A 90 0.55 -38.07 7.85
C ARG A 90 0.63 -38.12 9.38
N GLY A 91 1.02 -37.03 10.02
CA GLY A 91 1.07 -36.85 11.48
C GLY A 91 2.46 -36.91 12.11
N SER A 92 2.53 -36.61 13.40
CA SER A 92 3.74 -36.39 14.21
C SER A 92 4.77 -37.51 14.17
N VAL A 93 4.33 -38.78 14.14
CA VAL A 93 5.23 -39.94 14.08
C VAL A 93 5.93 -40.01 12.72
N SER A 94 5.20 -39.73 11.63
CA SER A 94 5.76 -39.72 10.28
C SER A 94 6.76 -38.58 10.11
N ALA A 95 6.44 -37.41 10.66
CA ALA A 95 7.34 -36.25 10.72
C ALA A 95 8.70 -36.61 11.36
N ALA A 96 8.67 -37.17 12.58
CA ALA A 96 9.87 -37.60 13.29
C ALA A 96 10.66 -38.68 12.51
N GLN A 97 9.98 -39.67 11.94
CA GLN A 97 10.62 -40.74 11.17
C GLN A 97 11.29 -40.22 9.89
N GLN A 98 10.66 -39.30 9.16
CA GLN A 98 11.24 -38.74 7.93
C GLN A 98 12.46 -37.89 8.23
N LEU A 99 12.40 -37.04 9.26
CA LEU A 99 13.56 -36.24 9.66
C LEU A 99 14.77 -37.13 10.03
N VAL A 100 14.55 -38.14 10.86
CA VAL A 100 15.63 -39.06 11.27
C VAL A 100 16.14 -39.89 10.08
N ALA A 101 15.28 -40.28 9.14
CA ALA A 101 15.69 -41.00 7.93
C ALA A 101 16.59 -40.13 7.04
N ASP A 102 16.24 -38.87 6.84
CA ASP A 102 17.05 -37.94 6.04
C ASP A 102 18.37 -37.60 6.73
N LEU A 103 18.37 -37.42 8.06
CA LEU A 103 19.61 -37.28 8.84
C LEU A 103 20.50 -38.54 8.75
N ALA A 104 19.91 -39.74 8.73
CA ALA A 104 20.65 -40.98 8.54
C ALA A 104 21.27 -41.06 7.15
N LEU A 105 20.53 -40.64 6.12
CA LEU A 105 21.04 -40.57 4.75
C LEU A 105 22.23 -39.62 4.64
N LEU A 106 22.14 -38.45 5.27
CA LEU A 106 23.25 -37.48 5.35
C LEU A 106 24.47 -38.10 6.05
N ALA A 107 24.27 -38.72 7.22
CA ALA A 107 25.34 -39.32 8.01
C ALA A 107 26.06 -40.47 7.26
N TRP A 108 25.33 -41.26 6.48
CA TRP A 108 25.88 -42.44 5.79
C TRP A 108 26.37 -42.18 4.36
N SER A 109 26.14 -40.99 3.80
CA SER A 109 26.53 -40.67 2.43
C SER A 109 28.05 -40.70 2.20
N ASP A 110 28.86 -40.32 3.21
CA ASP A 110 30.32 -40.55 3.25
C ASP A 110 30.78 -40.68 4.71
N PRO A 111 31.15 -41.87 5.20
CA PRO A 111 31.51 -42.09 6.60
C PRO A 111 32.90 -41.55 6.97
N THR A 112 33.70 -41.10 5.99
CA THR A 112 35.04 -40.55 6.24
C THR A 112 35.02 -39.05 6.54
N VAL A 113 33.87 -38.41 6.34
CA VAL A 113 33.69 -36.97 6.45
C VAL A 113 32.68 -36.66 7.56
N THR A 114 33.12 -35.92 8.57
CA THR A 114 32.22 -35.38 9.60
C THR A 114 31.31 -34.32 8.97
N ARG A 115 30.00 -34.51 9.06
CA ARG A 115 28.97 -33.59 8.57
C ARG A 115 28.25 -32.91 9.71
N THR A 116 27.88 -31.66 9.49
CA THR A 116 27.01 -30.90 10.40
C THR A 116 25.66 -30.72 9.73
N ALA A 117 24.58 -30.96 10.47
CA ALA A 117 23.22 -30.64 10.06
C ALA A 117 22.63 -29.67 11.07
N ILE A 118 22.03 -28.57 10.59
CA ILE A 118 21.38 -27.57 11.43
C ILE A 118 19.95 -27.41 10.95
N VAL A 119 19.03 -27.59 11.89
CA VAL A 119 17.60 -27.41 11.66
C VAL A 119 17.16 -26.19 12.47
N THR A 120 16.64 -25.18 11.78
CA THR A 120 16.03 -24.00 12.38
C THR A 120 14.52 -24.07 12.20
N MET A 121 13.74 -23.62 13.18
CA MET A 121 12.29 -23.46 13.01
C MET A 121 12.03 -22.22 12.15
N PRO A 122 11.36 -22.36 10.99
CA PRO A 122 10.85 -21.21 10.25
C PRO A 122 9.80 -20.47 11.10
N GLU A 123 9.71 -19.14 10.97
CA GLU A 123 8.77 -18.32 11.74
C GLU A 123 7.29 -18.62 11.42
N ASP A 124 7.02 -19.08 10.20
CA ASP A 124 5.71 -19.45 9.68
C ASP A 124 5.29 -20.88 10.04
N LEU A 125 6.22 -21.69 10.57
CA LEU A 125 5.98 -23.10 10.85
C LEU A 125 5.49 -23.31 12.28
N VAL A 126 4.22 -23.70 12.42
CA VAL A 126 3.64 -24.08 13.71
C VAL A 126 3.85 -25.57 13.94
N VAL A 127 4.71 -25.92 14.90
CA VAL A 127 4.97 -27.31 15.32
C VAL A 127 4.24 -27.57 16.65
N ASP A 128 3.46 -28.64 16.71
CA ASP A 128 2.78 -29.04 17.94
C ASP A 128 3.74 -29.72 18.93
N ALA A 129 3.39 -29.68 20.22
CA ALA A 129 4.25 -30.18 21.29
C ALA A 129 4.55 -31.68 21.18
N LEU A 130 3.62 -32.49 20.67
CA LEU A 130 3.83 -33.93 20.51
C LEU A 130 4.84 -34.20 19.39
N THR A 131 4.75 -33.49 18.27
CA THR A 131 5.72 -33.61 17.19
C THR A 131 7.13 -33.22 17.65
N LEU A 132 7.26 -32.13 18.40
CA LEU A 132 8.56 -31.70 18.93
C LEU A 132 9.15 -32.74 19.89
N ASP A 133 8.33 -33.27 20.81
CA ASP A 133 8.76 -34.32 21.77
C ASP A 133 9.25 -35.59 21.06
N LEU A 134 8.50 -36.06 20.06
CA LEU A 134 8.88 -37.23 19.25
C LEU A 134 10.15 -37.00 18.45
N VAL A 135 10.31 -35.83 17.82
CA VAL A 135 11.51 -35.47 17.06
C VAL A 135 12.73 -35.43 17.97
N LEU A 136 12.64 -34.72 19.10
CA LEU A 136 13.77 -34.58 20.03
C LEU A 136 14.16 -35.93 20.62
N GLY A 137 13.18 -36.75 21.03
CA GLY A 137 13.45 -38.10 21.52
C GLY A 137 14.10 -39.00 20.46
N ALA A 138 13.63 -38.94 19.21
CA ALA A 138 14.19 -39.76 18.13
C ALA A 138 15.62 -39.32 17.75
N VAL A 139 15.92 -38.03 17.80
CA VAL A 139 17.28 -37.50 17.54
C VAL A 139 18.23 -37.82 18.70
N GLU A 140 17.76 -37.77 19.95
CA GLU A 140 18.55 -38.10 21.14
C GLU A 140 18.94 -39.59 21.19
N GLU A 141 18.02 -40.48 20.80
CA GLU A 141 18.27 -41.93 20.79
C GLU A 141 19.05 -42.42 19.55
N ALA A 142 19.22 -41.59 18.52
CA ALA A 142 19.86 -41.97 17.27
C ALA A 142 21.39 -42.14 17.45
N PRO A 143 21.95 -43.37 17.32
CA PRO A 143 23.35 -43.64 17.64
C PRO A 143 24.35 -43.04 16.62
N PHE A 144 23.86 -42.57 15.47
CA PHE A 144 24.66 -41.96 14.42
C PHE A 144 24.69 -40.42 14.51
N LEU A 145 23.95 -39.82 15.44
CA LEU A 145 23.89 -38.38 15.64
C LEU A 145 24.62 -37.97 16.92
N HIS A 146 25.23 -36.78 16.90
CA HIS A 146 25.89 -36.18 18.05
C HIS A 146 25.37 -34.76 18.22
N LEU A 147 24.47 -34.57 19.19
CA LEU A 147 23.91 -33.27 19.51
C LEU A 147 24.97 -32.36 20.16
N ARG A 148 25.14 -31.16 19.61
CA ARG A 148 26.15 -30.17 20.02
C ARG A 148 25.52 -28.78 20.04
N SER A 149 26.03 -27.90 20.90
CA SER A 149 25.62 -26.49 20.90
C SER A 149 26.14 -25.77 19.65
N LEU A 150 25.46 -24.70 19.22
CA LEU A 150 25.93 -23.89 18.09
C LEU A 150 27.37 -23.36 18.28
N PRO A 151 27.76 -22.80 19.45
CA PRO A 151 29.14 -22.38 19.67
C PRO A 151 30.16 -23.51 19.48
N GLU A 152 29.88 -24.72 20.00
CA GLU A 152 30.77 -25.87 19.81
C GLU A 152 30.90 -26.32 18.36
N LEU A 153 29.80 -26.23 17.58
CA LEU A 153 29.82 -26.53 16.15
C LEU A 153 30.65 -25.48 15.39
N PHE A 154 30.57 -24.21 15.75
CA PHE A 154 31.40 -23.16 15.16
C PHE A 154 32.88 -23.35 15.46
N GLU A 155 33.26 -23.61 16.71
CA GLU A 155 34.65 -23.90 17.08
C GLU A 155 35.18 -25.13 16.32
N ALA A 156 34.38 -26.19 16.19
CA ALA A 156 34.74 -27.34 15.37
C ALA A 156 34.91 -27.00 13.88
N SER A 157 34.06 -26.12 13.33
CA SER A 157 34.16 -25.67 11.94
C SER A 157 35.43 -24.85 11.68
N LEU A 158 35.89 -24.05 12.65
CA LEU A 158 37.10 -23.23 12.55
C LEU A 158 38.38 -24.07 12.57
N THR A 159 38.36 -25.22 13.23
CA THR A 159 39.48 -26.17 13.27
C THR A 159 39.53 -27.11 12.05
N THR A 160 38.47 -27.14 11.24
CA THR A 160 38.41 -27.89 9.98
C THR A 160 39.25 -27.18 8.91
N ASP A 161 39.84 -27.94 7.98
CA ASP A 161 40.73 -27.39 6.93
C ASP A 161 40.07 -26.23 6.19
N ALA A 162 40.72 -25.06 6.22
CA ALA A 162 40.27 -23.85 5.55
C ALA A 162 40.09 -24.01 4.04
N ALA A 163 40.76 -25.01 3.43
CA ALA A 163 40.60 -25.38 2.02
C ALA A 163 39.29 -26.13 1.73
N ALA A 164 38.66 -26.72 2.74
CA ALA A 164 37.37 -27.41 2.61
C ALA A 164 36.16 -26.47 2.76
N ALA A 165 36.37 -25.23 3.21
CA ALA A 165 35.30 -24.27 3.42
C ALA A 165 34.87 -23.62 2.10
N VAL A 166 33.57 -23.69 1.78
CA VAL A 166 32.99 -23.09 0.57
C VAL A 166 32.61 -21.64 0.85
N THR A 167 33.03 -20.73 -0.02
CA THR A 167 32.67 -19.31 0.05
C THR A 167 31.38 -19.06 -0.72
N TYR A 168 30.44 -18.34 -0.10
CA TYR A 168 29.15 -17.96 -0.64
C TYR A 168 28.93 -16.45 -0.57
N GLU A 169 28.15 -15.93 -1.52
CA GLU A 169 27.56 -14.60 -1.46
C GLU A 169 26.13 -14.67 -0.87
N LEU A 170 25.73 -13.62 -0.16
CA LEU A 170 24.38 -13.52 0.40
C LEU A 170 23.38 -13.15 -0.69
N TRP A 171 22.29 -13.92 -0.74
CA TRP A 171 21.14 -13.70 -1.63
C TRP A 171 19.89 -13.34 -0.80
N PRO A 172 19.72 -12.05 -0.43
CA PRO A 172 18.62 -11.61 0.42
C PRO A 172 17.26 -11.66 -0.30
N GLU A 173 16.19 -11.71 0.49
CA GLU A 173 14.87 -11.37 -0.03
C GLU A 173 14.81 -9.93 -0.51
N SER A 174 13.98 -9.67 -1.50
CA SER A 174 13.65 -8.30 -1.84
C SER A 174 12.85 -7.67 -0.70
N VAL A 175 13.41 -6.62 -0.10
CA VAL A 175 12.69 -5.78 0.85
C VAL A 175 12.03 -4.62 0.13
N ILE A 176 10.82 -4.24 0.57
CA ILE A 176 10.22 -2.99 0.15
C ILE A 176 11.07 -1.84 0.71
N PRO A 177 11.61 -0.94 -0.15
CA PRO A 177 12.39 0.20 0.32
C PRO A 177 11.59 1.06 1.30
N VAL A 178 12.23 1.52 2.37
CA VAL A 178 11.60 2.40 3.37
C VAL A 178 10.95 3.64 2.74
N SER A 179 11.54 4.17 1.67
CA SER A 179 10.98 5.29 0.91
C SER A 179 9.64 4.97 0.24
N ARG A 180 9.48 3.76 -0.29
CA ARG A 180 8.23 3.30 -0.88
C ARG A 180 7.16 3.13 0.20
N ARG A 181 7.51 2.45 1.30
CA ARG A 181 6.63 2.29 2.49
C ARG A 181 6.14 3.64 3.03
N ALA A 182 7.04 4.62 3.14
CA ALA A 182 6.69 5.97 3.58
C ALA A 182 5.78 6.71 2.58
N THR A 183 5.99 6.50 1.28
CA THR A 183 5.15 7.11 0.24
C THR A 183 3.74 6.54 0.25
N ASP A 184 3.61 5.21 0.27
CA ASP A 184 2.32 4.52 0.24
C ASP A 184 1.50 4.82 1.50
N ARG A 185 2.18 4.89 2.66
CA ARG A 185 1.58 5.35 3.91
C ARG A 185 1.14 6.81 3.84
N SER A 186 1.98 7.72 3.35
CA SER A 186 1.64 9.15 3.26
C SER A 186 0.42 9.38 2.37
N LEU A 187 0.28 8.63 1.28
CA LEU A 187 -0.91 8.66 0.44
C LEU A 187 -2.16 8.21 1.20
N ALA A 188 -2.06 7.12 1.96
CA ALA A 188 -3.19 6.59 2.72
C ALA A 188 -3.58 7.51 3.90
N GLU A 189 -2.62 8.10 4.61
CA GLU A 189 -2.85 9.13 5.63
C GLU A 189 -3.59 10.33 5.03
N THR A 190 -3.21 10.74 3.83
CA THR A 190 -3.87 11.84 3.13
C THR A 190 -5.32 11.50 2.75
N ALA A 191 -5.58 10.26 2.32
CA ALA A 191 -6.93 9.78 2.04
C ALA A 191 -7.81 9.75 3.30
N VAL A 192 -7.29 9.25 4.43
CA VAL A 192 -8.01 9.23 5.72
C VAL A 192 -8.25 10.65 6.25
N ALA A 193 -7.31 11.57 6.08
CA ALA A 193 -7.48 12.97 6.45
C ALA A 193 -8.61 13.64 5.64
N ALA A 194 -8.62 13.42 4.32
CA ALA A 194 -9.69 13.93 3.46
C ALA A 194 -11.07 13.32 3.81
N TYR A 195 -11.11 12.02 4.14
CA TYR A 195 -12.31 11.36 4.66
C TYR A 195 -12.80 11.96 5.98
N THR A 196 -11.90 12.17 6.94
CA THR A 196 -12.20 12.81 8.23
C THR A 196 -12.75 14.23 8.05
N ALA A 197 -12.22 14.96 7.07
CA ALA A 197 -12.70 16.30 6.73
C ALA A 197 -14.13 16.28 6.15
N ILE A 198 -14.48 15.28 5.33
CA ILE A 198 -15.85 15.06 4.84
C ILE A 198 -16.80 14.82 6.04
N LEU A 199 -16.41 13.99 7.01
CA LEU A 199 -17.23 13.74 8.20
C LEU A 199 -17.30 14.92 9.17
N GLY A 200 -16.54 15.99 8.91
CA GLY A 200 -16.59 17.22 9.68
C GLY A 200 -15.79 17.19 10.98
N GLY A 201 -14.88 16.23 11.17
CA GLY A 201 -14.03 16.13 12.36
C GLY A 201 -13.78 14.69 12.78
N PRO A 202 -13.24 14.48 14.00
CA PRO A 202 -12.96 13.15 14.52
C PRO A 202 -14.22 12.29 14.55
N HIS A 203 -14.18 11.13 13.88
CA HIS A 203 -15.29 10.17 13.78
C HIS A 203 -14.77 8.76 14.09
N PRO A 204 -15.56 7.88 14.74
CA PRO A 204 -15.14 6.51 15.04
C PRO A 204 -14.64 5.74 13.81
N ASP A 205 -15.31 5.89 12.66
CA ASP A 205 -14.90 5.22 11.42
C ASP A 205 -13.53 5.71 10.91
N ALA A 206 -13.25 7.00 11.03
CA ALA A 206 -11.94 7.56 10.69
C ALA A 206 -10.85 7.13 11.68
N ALA A 207 -11.20 6.96 12.96
CA ALA A 207 -10.27 6.45 13.97
C ALA A 207 -9.88 5.00 13.68
N ALA A 208 -10.83 4.14 13.31
CA ALA A 208 -10.55 2.75 12.93
C ALA A 208 -9.61 2.65 11.72
N LEU A 209 -9.74 3.56 10.74
CA LEU A 209 -8.80 3.63 9.61
C LEU A 209 -7.41 4.09 10.02
N ASN A 210 -7.30 5.04 10.96
CA ASN A 210 -6.00 5.44 11.52
C ASN A 210 -5.34 4.30 12.29
N ASP A 211 -6.09 3.51 13.05
CA ASP A 211 -5.55 2.34 13.76
C ASP A 211 -4.97 1.32 12.77
N LEU A 212 -5.66 1.04 11.65
CA LEU A 212 -5.13 0.19 10.58
C LEU A 212 -3.87 0.80 9.95
N LEU A 213 -3.82 2.11 9.77
CA LEU A 213 -2.60 2.79 9.32
C LEU A 213 -1.48 2.62 10.34
N GLU A 214 -1.71 2.74 11.65
CA GLU A 214 -0.64 2.53 12.65
C GLU A 214 0.01 1.15 12.53
N VAL A 215 -0.78 0.10 12.25
CA VAL A 215 -0.26 -1.26 12.04
C VAL A 215 0.74 -1.32 10.88
N THR A 216 0.55 -0.56 9.81
CA THR A 216 1.47 -0.48 8.64
C THR A 216 2.89 0.00 8.99
N ALA A 217 3.11 0.55 10.18
CA ALA A 217 4.44 0.94 10.63
C ALA A 217 5.26 -0.23 11.22
N ALA A 218 4.66 -1.41 11.44
CA ALA A 218 5.37 -2.53 12.04
C ALA A 218 6.53 -3.01 11.15
N ALA A 219 7.69 -3.20 11.77
CA ALA A 219 8.92 -3.62 11.09
C ALA A 219 8.86 -5.06 10.57
N GLU A 220 8.05 -5.89 11.23
CA GLU A 220 7.87 -7.31 10.92
C GLU A 220 6.89 -7.55 9.76
N LEU A 221 6.13 -6.54 9.34
CA LEU A 221 5.24 -6.68 8.18
C LEU A 221 6.05 -6.79 6.89
N ASP A 222 5.84 -7.89 6.18
CA ASP A 222 6.26 -8.05 4.79
C ASP A 222 5.44 -7.16 3.84
N GLY A 223 5.75 -7.23 2.55
CA GLY A 223 5.10 -6.41 1.54
C GLY A 223 3.64 -6.77 1.27
N ASP A 224 3.33 -8.06 1.23
CA ASP A 224 1.99 -8.53 0.89
C ASP A 224 1.00 -8.22 2.02
N ALA A 225 1.43 -8.39 3.27
CA ALA A 225 0.64 -8.04 4.44
C ALA A 225 0.41 -6.51 4.54
N MET A 226 1.43 -5.70 4.22
CA MET A 226 1.31 -4.24 4.12
C MET A 226 0.22 -3.83 3.14
N ASP A 227 0.28 -4.39 1.93
CA ASP A 227 -0.63 -4.06 0.84
C ASP A 227 -2.08 -4.43 1.18
N ALA A 228 -2.30 -5.51 1.93
CA ALA A 228 -3.64 -5.90 2.41
C ALA A 228 -4.24 -4.90 3.41
N TYR A 229 -3.44 -4.33 4.31
CA TYR A 229 -3.92 -3.27 5.22
C TYR A 229 -4.24 -1.99 4.45
N LEU A 230 -3.34 -1.58 3.54
CA LEU A 230 -3.55 -0.38 2.72
C LEU A 230 -4.76 -0.53 1.80
N SER A 231 -4.95 -1.69 1.16
CA SER A 231 -6.12 -1.95 0.31
C SER A 231 -7.41 -1.87 1.12
N THR A 232 -7.44 -2.40 2.34
CA THR A 232 -8.60 -2.31 3.24
C THR A 232 -8.93 -0.85 3.55
N VAL A 233 -7.93 0.01 3.79
CA VAL A 233 -8.14 1.45 4.00
C VAL A 233 -8.72 2.11 2.75
N TYR A 234 -8.14 1.85 1.57
CA TYR A 234 -8.62 2.41 0.31
C TYR A 234 -10.03 1.95 -0.04
N ASP A 235 -10.32 0.65 0.08
CA ASP A 235 -11.63 0.08 -0.21
C ASP A 235 -12.71 0.64 0.71
N THR A 236 -12.38 0.86 1.99
CA THR A 236 -13.31 1.47 2.96
C THR A 236 -13.61 2.92 2.60
N VAL A 237 -12.57 3.71 2.28
CA VAL A 237 -12.75 5.10 1.85
C VAL A 237 -13.57 5.17 0.56
N SER A 238 -13.24 4.34 -0.43
CA SER A 238 -13.96 4.26 -1.71
C SER A 238 -15.42 3.86 -1.56
N GLY A 239 -15.72 2.87 -0.70
CA GLY A 239 -17.09 2.44 -0.45
C GLY A 239 -17.97 3.54 0.13
N VAL A 240 -17.42 4.41 0.99
CA VAL A 240 -18.13 5.58 1.50
C VAL A 240 -18.32 6.64 0.42
N LEU A 241 -17.32 6.85 -0.45
CA LEU A 241 -17.46 7.81 -1.54
C LEU A 241 -18.58 7.42 -2.52
N ASP A 242 -18.78 6.13 -2.75
CA ASP A 242 -19.84 5.60 -3.61
C ASP A 242 -21.26 5.85 -3.06
N GLU A 243 -21.38 6.15 -1.77
CA GLU A 243 -22.65 6.48 -1.11
C GLU A 243 -23.16 7.88 -1.51
N PHE A 244 -22.31 8.70 -2.12
CA PHE A 244 -22.68 10.00 -2.67
C PHE A 244 -23.10 9.89 -4.13
N THR A 245 -24.41 9.95 -4.39
CA THR A 245 -24.94 9.81 -5.75
C THR A 245 -25.54 11.09 -6.30
N THR A 246 -25.34 11.32 -7.60
CA THR A 246 -25.90 12.47 -8.33
C THR A 246 -26.78 11.96 -9.47
N PRO A 247 -27.93 12.58 -9.78
CA PRO A 247 -28.75 12.18 -10.93
C PRO A 247 -27.97 12.28 -12.26
N ALA A 248 -28.06 11.24 -13.10
CA ALA A 248 -27.23 11.03 -14.29
C ALA A 248 -27.35 12.12 -15.39
N SER A 249 -28.41 12.93 -15.39
CA SER A 249 -28.50 14.10 -16.27
C SER A 249 -29.42 15.16 -15.68
N GLN A 250 -28.93 16.39 -15.58
CA GLN A 250 -29.72 17.55 -15.22
C GLN A 250 -29.62 18.55 -16.37
N SER A 251 -30.72 18.72 -17.09
CA SER A 251 -30.84 19.77 -18.10
C SER A 251 -31.69 20.90 -17.53
N VAL A 252 -31.14 22.12 -17.53
CA VAL A 252 -31.84 23.28 -17.00
C VAL A 252 -31.86 24.36 -18.08
N ARG A 253 -33.07 24.86 -18.37
CA ARG A 253 -33.25 25.98 -19.29
C ARG A 253 -33.13 27.30 -18.50
N LEU A 254 -32.20 28.15 -18.92
CA LEU A 254 -32.07 29.50 -18.38
C LEU A 254 -33.05 30.43 -19.08
N THR A 255 -34.00 30.96 -18.31
CA THR A 255 -34.98 31.97 -18.76
C THR A 255 -34.45 33.41 -18.62
N ALA A 256 -33.34 33.60 -17.90
CA ALA A 256 -32.70 34.89 -17.65
C ALA A 256 -31.17 34.80 -17.75
N ARG A 257 -30.48 35.95 -17.83
CA ARG A 257 -29.00 36.02 -17.91
C ARG A 257 -28.30 35.64 -16.60
N ARG A 258 -28.98 35.77 -15.45
CA ARG A 258 -28.55 35.23 -14.15
C ARG A 258 -29.64 34.27 -13.68
N ALA A 259 -29.25 33.12 -13.15
CA ALA A 259 -30.16 32.24 -12.44
C ALA A 259 -29.39 31.31 -11.50
N ASP A 260 -30.12 30.75 -10.55
CA ASP A 260 -29.61 29.73 -9.64
C ASP A 260 -29.98 28.35 -10.17
N LEU A 261 -28.97 27.60 -10.61
CA LEU A 261 -29.15 26.24 -11.08
C LEU A 261 -29.27 25.31 -9.86
N PRO A 262 -30.37 24.54 -9.74
CA PRO A 262 -30.49 23.57 -8.67
C PRO A 262 -29.62 22.36 -8.96
N PHE A 263 -28.54 22.19 -8.19
CA PHE A 263 -27.76 20.97 -8.17
C PHE A 263 -28.30 20.04 -7.08
N THR A 264 -28.59 18.79 -7.42
CA THR A 264 -29.10 17.79 -6.47
C THR A 264 -28.03 16.73 -6.24
N ILE A 265 -27.72 16.46 -4.98
CA ILE A 265 -26.85 15.36 -4.54
C ILE A 265 -27.53 14.55 -3.45
N HIS A 266 -27.33 13.24 -3.46
CA HIS A 266 -27.76 12.35 -2.40
C HIS A 266 -26.56 12.02 -1.52
N ASN A 267 -26.72 12.16 -0.21
CA ASN A 267 -25.81 11.65 0.80
C ASN A 267 -26.48 10.42 1.42
N GLY A 268 -26.02 9.21 1.11
CA GLY A 268 -26.57 8.00 1.71
C GLY A 268 -25.94 7.63 3.06
N LEU A 269 -24.99 8.42 3.57
CA LEU A 269 -24.47 8.24 4.92
C LEU A 269 -25.52 8.59 5.98
N ASP A 270 -25.40 7.97 7.15
CA ASP A 270 -26.24 8.25 8.33
C ASP A 270 -25.86 9.56 9.05
N THR A 271 -24.81 10.24 8.59
CA THR A 271 -24.28 11.47 9.19
C THR A 271 -24.18 12.62 8.18
N GLU A 272 -23.99 13.83 8.69
CA GLU A 272 -23.76 15.02 7.85
C GLU A 272 -22.37 14.95 7.21
N ALA A 273 -22.28 15.35 5.94
CA ALA A 273 -21.05 15.36 5.17
C ALA A 273 -20.72 16.77 4.65
N ARG A 274 -19.51 17.26 4.92
CA ARG A 274 -18.99 18.52 4.38
C ARG A 274 -18.33 18.27 3.04
N VAL A 275 -18.69 19.06 2.04
CA VAL A 275 -18.18 18.93 0.68
C VAL A 275 -17.89 20.28 0.06
N VAL A 276 -17.04 20.29 -0.97
CA VAL A 276 -16.73 21.45 -1.78
C VAL A 276 -17.11 21.17 -3.22
N LEU A 277 -17.96 22.01 -3.80
CA LEU A 277 -18.34 21.95 -5.20
C LEU A 277 -17.40 22.84 -6.01
N VAL A 278 -16.68 22.23 -6.95
CA VAL A 278 -15.83 22.93 -7.92
C VAL A 278 -16.56 23.01 -9.26
N LEU A 279 -16.76 24.23 -9.74
CA LEU A 279 -17.55 24.55 -10.92
C LEU A 279 -16.62 24.87 -12.11
N GLN A 280 -16.86 24.21 -13.25
CA GLN A 280 -16.11 24.46 -14.48
C GLN A 280 -17.06 24.68 -15.66
N SER A 281 -16.76 25.68 -16.50
CA SER A 281 -17.54 25.99 -17.70
C SER A 281 -16.66 26.05 -18.94
N ASP A 282 -17.25 25.75 -20.09
CA ASP A 282 -16.70 25.95 -21.45
C ASP A 282 -16.51 27.43 -21.86
N GLY A 283 -16.46 28.36 -20.89
CA GLY A 283 -16.30 29.80 -21.11
C GLY A 283 -17.60 30.56 -21.45
N ARG A 284 -18.73 29.85 -21.53
CA ARG A 284 -20.04 30.44 -21.86
C ARG A 284 -20.86 30.81 -20.61
N LEU A 285 -20.50 30.27 -19.44
CA LEU A 285 -21.03 30.63 -18.14
C LEU A 285 -19.93 31.32 -17.30
N ASP A 286 -20.37 32.22 -16.44
CA ASP A 286 -19.56 33.00 -15.51
C ASP A 286 -20.10 32.80 -14.10
N PHE A 287 -19.23 32.63 -13.11
CA PHE A 287 -19.60 32.35 -11.72
C PHE A 287 -19.40 33.60 -10.86
N PRO A 288 -20.48 34.31 -10.51
CA PRO A 288 -20.38 35.62 -9.87
C PRO A 288 -19.87 35.58 -8.43
N GLU A 289 -20.02 34.44 -7.76
CA GLU A 289 -19.67 34.23 -6.35
C GLU A 289 -18.41 33.36 -6.20
N GLY A 290 -17.70 33.10 -7.30
CA GLY A 290 -16.58 32.18 -7.36
C GLY A 290 -16.96 30.82 -7.93
N ASP A 291 -15.95 30.04 -8.28
CA ASP A 291 -16.05 28.69 -8.86
C ASP A 291 -16.00 27.59 -7.79
N VAL A 292 -16.05 27.96 -6.51
CA VAL A 292 -15.97 27.07 -5.35
C VAL A 292 -17.12 27.36 -4.40
N ILE A 293 -17.93 26.35 -4.08
CA ILE A 293 -19.05 26.45 -3.13
C ILE A 293 -18.88 25.40 -2.03
N GLU A 294 -18.78 25.84 -0.78
CA GLU A 294 -18.81 24.95 0.39
C GLU A 294 -20.25 24.58 0.74
N ALA A 295 -20.50 23.30 1.02
CA ALA A 295 -21.83 22.81 1.37
C ALA A 295 -21.76 21.73 2.46
N VAL A 296 -22.79 21.69 3.30
CA VAL A 296 -23.04 20.60 4.26
C VAL A 296 -24.23 19.80 3.75
N LEU A 297 -24.02 18.51 3.54
CA LEU A 297 -25.00 17.56 3.06
C LEU A 297 -25.60 16.82 4.25
N VAL A 298 -26.90 16.97 4.47
CA VAL A 298 -27.63 16.14 5.44
C VAL A 298 -27.91 14.75 4.86
N PRO A 299 -28.13 13.71 5.68
CA PRO A 299 -28.57 12.41 5.19
C PRO A 299 -29.78 12.52 4.26
N GLY A 300 -29.72 11.84 3.11
CA GLY A 300 -30.73 11.87 2.07
C GLY A 300 -30.46 12.89 0.95
N ARG A 301 -31.53 13.49 0.42
CA ARG A 301 -31.47 14.32 -0.80
C ARG A 301 -31.23 15.79 -0.47
N ASN A 302 -30.14 16.35 -0.96
CA ASN A 302 -29.73 17.73 -0.80
C ASN A 302 -29.89 18.52 -2.11
N ARG A 303 -30.31 19.78 -2.00
CA ARG A 303 -30.46 20.68 -3.15
C ARG A 303 -29.66 21.96 -2.91
N ILE A 304 -28.64 22.16 -3.72
CA ILE A 304 -27.69 23.27 -3.63
C ILE A 304 -27.97 24.25 -4.78
N ALA A 305 -28.04 25.54 -4.47
CA ALA A 305 -28.20 26.59 -5.46
C ALA A 305 -26.83 26.97 -6.03
N VAL A 306 -26.64 26.79 -7.35
CA VAL A 306 -25.42 27.16 -8.05
C VAL A 306 -25.67 28.45 -8.84
N PRO A 307 -25.19 29.61 -8.37
CA PRO A 307 -25.40 30.87 -9.05
C PRO A 307 -24.57 30.93 -10.34
N VAL A 308 -25.24 31.11 -11.49
CA VAL A 308 -24.56 31.22 -12.79
C VAL A 308 -25.00 32.46 -13.55
N ARG A 309 -24.10 32.96 -14.41
CA ARG A 309 -24.37 34.05 -15.34
C ARG A 309 -24.02 33.66 -16.76
N ALA A 310 -24.98 33.76 -17.69
CA ALA A 310 -24.78 33.45 -19.10
C ALA A 310 -24.02 34.59 -19.82
N ARG A 311 -22.87 34.25 -20.43
CA ARG A 311 -22.05 35.17 -21.24
C ARG A 311 -22.49 35.18 -22.70
N THR A 312 -22.89 34.03 -23.24
CA THR A 312 -23.33 33.87 -24.64
C THR A 312 -24.61 33.05 -24.75
N SER A 313 -25.38 33.24 -25.82
CA SER A 313 -26.61 32.47 -26.11
C SER A 313 -26.27 31.08 -26.68
N GLY A 314 -27.06 30.06 -26.32
CA GLY A 314 -26.92 28.67 -26.79
C GLY A 314 -26.73 27.68 -25.64
N ASP A 315 -26.36 26.44 -25.98
CA ASP A 315 -26.11 25.38 -24.99
C ASP A 315 -24.71 25.55 -24.38
N ALA A 316 -24.64 25.71 -23.06
CA ALA A 316 -23.40 25.81 -22.30
C ALA A 316 -23.19 24.56 -21.46
N ARG A 317 -21.95 24.08 -21.37
CA ARG A 317 -21.60 22.94 -20.53
C ARG A 317 -21.09 23.43 -19.17
N LEU A 318 -21.69 22.93 -18.10
CA LEU A 318 -21.29 23.14 -16.72
C LEU A 318 -20.87 21.80 -16.13
N GLN A 319 -19.61 21.64 -15.73
CA GLN A 319 -19.14 20.50 -14.97
C GLN A 319 -19.12 20.87 -13.49
N VAL A 320 -19.84 20.11 -12.67
CA VAL A 320 -19.84 20.24 -11.21
C VAL A 320 -19.12 19.03 -10.66
N THR A 321 -18.00 19.27 -9.97
CA THR A 321 -17.21 18.22 -9.33
C THR A 321 -17.29 18.40 -7.83
N VAL A 322 -17.75 17.36 -7.13
CA VAL A 322 -17.89 17.34 -5.68
C VAL A 322 -16.60 16.76 -5.11
N ARG A 323 -15.96 17.51 -4.21
CA ARG A 323 -14.67 17.16 -3.61
C ARG A 323 -14.68 17.24 -2.10
N SER A 324 -13.74 16.56 -1.47
CA SER A 324 -13.45 16.71 -0.03
C SER A 324 -13.03 18.14 0.32
N PRO A 325 -13.32 18.59 1.56
CA PRO A 325 -13.01 19.95 2.03
C PRO A 325 -11.57 20.10 2.55
N ASP A 326 -10.63 19.30 2.06
CA ASP A 326 -9.20 19.38 2.36
C ASP A 326 -8.47 20.38 1.45
N ASP A 327 -7.31 20.90 1.90
CA ASP A 327 -6.51 21.88 1.15
C ASP A 327 -6.12 21.39 -0.25
N ALA A 328 -5.95 20.08 -0.43
CA ALA A 328 -5.57 19.47 -1.69
C ALA A 328 -6.79 19.02 -2.53
N ARG A 329 -8.01 19.03 -1.97
CA ARG A 329 -9.27 18.62 -2.60
C ARG A 329 -9.14 17.26 -3.31
N LEU A 330 -8.54 16.30 -2.62
CA LEU A 330 -8.02 15.08 -3.25
C LEU A 330 -9.10 14.05 -3.57
N LEU A 331 -10.08 13.89 -2.68
CA LEU A 331 -11.14 12.92 -2.91
C LEU A 331 -12.22 13.56 -3.78
N GLN A 332 -12.38 13.02 -4.97
CA GLN A 332 -13.50 13.37 -5.85
C GLN A 332 -14.66 12.44 -5.56
N LEU A 333 -15.70 12.95 -4.91
CA LEU A 333 -16.91 12.20 -4.57
C LEU A 333 -17.74 11.94 -5.84
N GLN A 334 -17.88 12.93 -6.71
CA GLN A 334 -18.73 12.85 -7.90
C GLN A 334 -18.34 13.89 -8.96
N SER A 335 -18.62 13.62 -10.24
CA SER A 335 -18.49 14.61 -11.32
C SER A 335 -19.64 14.49 -12.31
N VAL A 336 -20.38 15.58 -12.50
CA VAL A 336 -21.55 15.62 -13.39
C VAL A 336 -21.41 16.75 -14.41
N GLN A 337 -21.72 16.42 -15.67
CA GLN A 337 -21.85 17.39 -16.75
C GLN A 337 -23.31 17.79 -16.91
N LEU A 338 -23.63 19.06 -16.61
CA LEU A 338 -24.93 19.68 -16.86
C LEU A 338 -24.92 20.40 -18.21
N MET A 339 -25.98 20.16 -19.00
CA MET A 339 -26.27 20.92 -20.22
C MET A 339 -27.22 22.07 -19.88
N VAL A 340 -26.73 23.30 -20.00
CA VAL A 340 -27.48 24.52 -19.66
C VAL A 340 -27.92 25.21 -20.95
N ARG A 341 -29.23 25.24 -21.20
CA ARG A 341 -29.79 25.81 -22.45
C ARG A 341 -30.18 27.26 -22.23
N THR A 342 -29.45 28.20 -22.83
CA THR A 342 -29.74 29.65 -22.68
C THR A 342 -30.55 30.19 -23.86
N THR A 343 -31.73 30.75 -23.59
CA THR A 343 -32.53 31.49 -24.58
C THR A 343 -32.48 32.98 -24.25
N SER A 344 -31.41 33.67 -24.65
CA SER A 344 -31.40 35.14 -24.60
C SER A 344 -31.73 35.69 -25.99
N LEU A 345 -32.83 36.46 -26.10
CA LEU A 345 -33.15 37.26 -27.27
C LEU A 345 -32.03 38.31 -27.43
N PRO A 346 -31.28 38.34 -28.55
CA PRO A 346 -30.20 39.29 -28.73
C PRO A 346 -30.76 40.72 -28.76
N GLY A 347 -30.34 41.58 -27.82
CA GLY A 347 -30.71 43.00 -27.81
C GLY A 347 -30.30 43.75 -29.08
N VAL A 348 -29.31 43.23 -29.82
CA VAL A 348 -28.90 43.72 -31.14
C VAL A 348 -30.01 43.52 -32.19
N GLY A 349 -30.78 42.44 -32.10
CA GLY A 349 -31.91 42.19 -32.99
C GLY A 349 -33.04 43.20 -32.80
N VAL A 350 -33.32 43.60 -31.56
CA VAL A 350 -34.30 44.66 -31.25
C VAL A 350 -33.82 46.03 -31.74
N ALA A 351 -32.54 46.37 -31.52
CA ALA A 351 -31.97 47.62 -32.02
C ALA A 351 -31.97 47.70 -33.56
N LEU A 352 -31.65 46.60 -34.25
CA LEU A 352 -31.73 46.51 -35.71
C LEU A 352 -33.17 46.58 -36.22
N PHE A 353 -34.13 45.98 -35.50
CA PHE A 353 -35.54 46.04 -35.89
C PHE A 353 -36.12 47.45 -35.73
N VAL A 354 -35.80 48.14 -34.62
CA VAL A 354 -36.15 49.55 -34.40
C VAL A 354 -35.46 50.46 -35.42
N GLY A 355 -34.18 50.21 -35.73
CA GLY A 355 -33.44 50.91 -36.77
C GLY A 355 -34.04 50.70 -38.17
N ALA A 356 -34.43 49.47 -38.51
CA ALA A 356 -35.08 49.15 -39.79
C ALA A 356 -36.46 49.81 -39.90
N LEU A 357 -37.26 49.82 -38.82
CA LEU A 357 -38.53 50.54 -38.76
C LEU A 357 -38.34 52.05 -38.94
N ALA A 358 -37.30 52.64 -38.34
CA ALA A 358 -37.00 54.05 -38.52
C ALA A 358 -36.59 54.39 -39.96
N VAL A 359 -35.75 53.56 -40.59
CA VAL A 359 -35.36 53.72 -42.00
C VAL A 359 -36.59 53.57 -42.91
N LEU A 360 -37.44 52.57 -42.65
CA LEU A 360 -38.67 52.36 -43.40
C LEU A 360 -39.62 53.56 -43.25
N ALA A 361 -39.80 54.09 -42.04
CA ALA A 361 -40.63 55.28 -41.80
C ALA A 361 -40.08 56.51 -42.53
N ILE A 362 -38.76 56.75 -42.47
CA ILE A 362 -38.10 57.84 -43.20
C ILE A 362 -38.26 57.66 -44.71
N TRP A 363 -38.13 56.43 -45.21
CA TRP A 363 -38.31 56.12 -46.63
C TRP A 363 -39.75 56.37 -47.10
N TRP A 364 -40.76 55.95 -46.33
CA TRP A 364 -42.17 56.22 -46.62
C TRP A 364 -42.47 57.72 -46.65
N ILE A 365 -41.92 58.49 -45.70
CA ILE A 365 -42.05 59.96 -45.67
C ILE A 365 -41.39 60.60 -46.90
N ARG A 366 -40.25 60.05 -47.36
CA ARG A 366 -39.56 60.54 -48.56
C ARG A 366 -40.32 60.18 -49.84
N LEU A 367 -40.89 58.97 -49.91
CA LEU A 367 -41.65 58.50 -51.06
C LEU A 367 -42.98 59.23 -51.22
N ALA A 368 -43.66 59.54 -50.11
CA ALA A 368 -44.88 60.37 -50.11
C ALA A 368 -44.61 61.80 -50.60
N ARG A 369 -43.44 62.38 -50.30
CA ARG A 369 -43.06 63.71 -50.81
C ARG A 369 -42.75 63.74 -52.30
N VAL A 370 -42.26 62.64 -52.89
CA VAL A 370 -41.93 62.59 -54.32
C VAL A 370 -43.16 62.31 -55.21
N ARG A 371 -44.24 61.74 -54.66
CA ARG A 371 -45.52 61.59 -55.40
C ARG A 371 -46.40 62.85 -55.43
N SER A 372 -46.03 63.90 -54.69
CA SER A 372 -46.77 65.17 -54.67
C SER A 372 -46.40 66.14 -55.81
N THR A 373 -45.48 65.79 -56.71
CA THR A 373 -44.99 66.68 -57.80
C THR A 373 -45.28 66.15 -59.22
N ARG A 374 -46.22 65.21 -59.38
CA ARG A 374 -46.82 64.87 -60.67
C ARG A 374 -48.31 64.57 -60.51
N THR A 375 -49.10 65.63 -60.39
CA THR A 375 -50.44 65.77 -60.95
C THR A 375 -50.60 67.21 -61.36
#